data_AF-A0A2N2VT58-F1
#
_entry.id   AF-A0A2N2VT58-F1
#
_cell.length_a   1.000
_cell.length_b   1.000
_cell.length_c   1.000
_cell.angle_alpha   90.00
_cell.angle_beta   90.00
_cell.angle_gamma   90.00
#
_symmetry.space_group_name_H-M   'P 1'
#
loop_
_entity.id
_entity.type
_entity.pdbx_description
1 polymer ?
#
loop_
_entity_poly.entity_id
_entity_poly.type
_entity_poly.pdbx_seq_one_letter_code
_entity_poly.pdbx_strand_id
1 'polypeptide(L)' 'SIEAADAAAKAGKVKIIEIRTADGFGGKSYVKMTGALTDVQTSMEAGCAKAKAKNTLVMDVILPQPHREIKPFFM' A
#
# COMPACT_ATOMS: atom_id res chain seq x y z
N SER A 1 -1.32 -0.39 9.63
CA SER A 1 -0.99 0.45 8.46
C SER A 1 0.44 0.93 8.45
N ILE A 2 0.93 1.61 9.49
CA ILE A 2 2.35 2.06 9.56
C ILE A 2 3.32 0.86 9.47
N GLU A 3 3.08 -0.20 10.24
CA GLU A 3 3.96 -1.38 10.19
C GLU A 3 3.91 -2.12 8.85
N ALA A 4 2.75 -2.13 8.19
CA ALA A 4 2.61 -2.71 6.86
C ALA A 4 3.35 -1.88 5.81
N ALA A 5 3.28 -0.54 5.93
CA ALA A 5 4.04 0.39 5.11
C ALA A 5 5.56 0.24 5.30
N ASP A 6 6.03 0.12 6.54
CA ASP A 6 7.44 -0.12 6.85
C ASP A 6 7.96 -1.42 6.22
N ALA A 7 7.20 -2.51 6.37
CA ALA A 7 7.55 -3.79 5.78
C ALA A 7 7.55 -3.74 4.24
N ALA A 8 6.55 -3.07 3.65
CA ALA A 8 6.48 -2.89 2.20
C ALA A 8 7.66 -2.09 1.66
N ALA A 9 8.01 -0.96 2.29
CA ALA A 9 9.13 -0.12 1.88
C ALA A 9 10.49 -0.82 2.00
N LYS A 10 10.64 -1.78 2.92
CA LYS A 10 11.87 -2.56 3.11
C LYS A 10 11.98 -3.76 2.15
N ALA A 11 10.86 -4.23 1.62
CA ALA A 11 10.82 -5.46 0.81
C ALA A 11 11.07 -5.23 -0.68
N GLY A 12 10.66 -4.10 -1.23
CA GLY A 12 10.85 -3.77 -2.65
C GLY A 12 11.22 -2.31 -2.87
N LYS A 13 11.73 -1.99 -4.08
CA LYS A 13 12.09 -0.61 -4.44
C LYS A 13 10.85 0.21 -4.84
N VAL A 14 9.97 0.44 -3.86
CA VAL A 14 8.74 1.23 -4.04
C VAL A 14 8.85 2.60 -3.37
N LYS A 15 8.14 3.57 -3.94
CA LYS A 15 7.90 4.86 -3.32
C LYS A 15 6.54 4.85 -2.63
N ILE A 16 6.53 5.06 -1.31
CA ILE A 16 5.29 5.35 -0.58
C ILE A 16 4.85 6.76 -0.91
N ILE A 17 3.63 6.89 -1.42
CA ILE A 17 3.03 8.17 -1.80
C ILE A 17 2.26 8.76 -0.62
N GLU A 18 1.43 7.94 0.00
CA GLU A 18 0.49 8.37 1.03
C GLU A 18 0.30 7.25 2.04
N ILE A 19 0.38 7.60 3.33
CA ILE A 19 -0.14 6.76 4.41
C ILE A 19 -1.26 7.56 5.03
N ARG A 20 -2.51 7.12 4.81
CA ARG A 20 -3.66 7.77 5.42
C ARG A 20 -4.10 6.97 6.63
N THR A 21 -3.88 7.55 7.81
CA THR A 21 -4.36 7.02 9.09
C THR A 21 -5.84 7.37 9.30
N ALA A 22 -6.47 6.75 10.30
CA ALA A 22 -7.92 6.70 10.50
C ALA A 22 -8.61 8.02 10.90
N ASP A 23 -8.35 9.10 10.17
CA ASP A 23 -9.04 10.38 10.31
C ASP A 23 -10.27 10.42 9.41
N GLY A 24 -11.47 10.23 10.00
CA GLY A 24 -12.74 10.23 9.26
C GLY A 24 -13.10 8.91 8.53
N PHE A 25 -12.32 7.84 8.69
CA PHE A 25 -12.52 6.56 7.99
C PHE A 25 -13.05 5.41 8.87
N GLY A 26 -13.57 5.72 10.06
CA GLY A 26 -14.12 4.71 10.97
C GLY A 26 -13.09 3.65 11.36
N GLY A 27 -11.86 4.05 11.67
CA GLY A 27 -10.76 3.15 12.02
C GLY A 27 -10.00 2.56 10.82
N LYS A 28 -10.49 2.72 9.59
CA LYS A 28 -9.79 2.24 8.39
C LYS A 28 -8.63 3.16 8.04
N SER A 29 -7.57 2.57 7.53
CA SER A 29 -6.39 3.28 7.05
C SER A 29 -5.80 2.52 5.86
N TYR A 30 -5.11 3.23 4.99
CA TYR A 30 -4.54 2.64 3.77
C TYR A 30 -3.16 3.24 3.47
N VAL A 31 -2.43 2.52 2.62
CA VAL A 31 -1.10 2.89 2.15
C VAL A 31 -1.13 2.84 0.63
N LYS A 32 -0.69 3.92 -0.02
CA LYS A 32 -0.47 3.97 -1.46
C LYS A 32 1.02 3.92 -1.75
N MET A 33 1.41 3.08 -2.68
CA MET A 33 2.79 2.95 -3.13
C MET A 33 2.85 2.78 -4.65
N THR A 34 3.95 3.21 -5.25
CA THR A 34 4.22 3.08 -6.69
C THR A 34 5.65 2.59 -6.93
N GLY A 35 5.85 1.91 -8.05
CA GLY A 35 7.14 1.35 -8.44
C GLY A 35 7.00 0.47 -9.67
N ALA A 36 8.05 -0.28 -10.00
CA ALA A 36 7.94 -1.35 -10.98
C ALA A 36 6.98 -2.45 -10.49
N LEU A 37 6.32 -3.14 -11.41
CA LEU A 37 5.29 -4.14 -11.06
C LEU A 37 5.83 -5.21 -10.10
N THR A 38 7.04 -5.72 -10.37
CA THR A 38 7.70 -6.73 -9.53
C THR A 38 7.99 -6.20 -8.13
N ASP A 39 8.52 -4.97 -8.02
CA ASP A 39 8.79 -4.33 -6.73
C ASP A 39 7.50 -4.12 -5.93
N VAL A 40 6.41 -3.70 -6.59
CA VAL A 40 5.10 -3.50 -5.96
C VAL A 40 4.51 -4.83 -5.49
N GLN A 41 4.63 -5.91 -6.26
CA GLN A 41 4.18 -7.25 -5.85
C GLN A 41 4.90 -7.71 -4.58
N THR A 42 6.25 -7.65 -4.57
CA THR A 42 7.04 -8.02 -3.39
C THR A 42 6.73 -7.14 -2.17
N SER A 43 6.57 -5.83 -2.37
CA SER A 43 6.22 -4.90 -1.30
C SER A 43 4.83 -5.15 -0.74
N MET A 44 3.87 -5.45 -1.62
CA MET A 44 2.50 -5.76 -1.24
C MET A 44 2.45 -7.06 -0.43
N GLU A 45 3.12 -8.12 -0.86
CA GLU A 45 3.19 -9.39 -0.13
C GLU A 45 3.72 -9.20 1.29
N ALA A 46 4.83 -8.48 1.46
CA ALA A 46 5.42 -8.21 2.77
C ALA A 46 4.51 -7.37 3.68
N GLY A 47 3.91 -6.30 3.13
CA GLY A 47 2.99 -5.44 3.87
C GLY A 47 1.70 -6.17 4.26
N CYS A 48 1.09 -6.91 3.33
CA CYS A 48 -0.10 -7.70 3.57
C CYS A 48 0.13 -8.82 4.58
N ALA A 49 1.29 -9.49 4.56
CA ALA A 49 1.64 -10.50 5.56
C ALA A 49 1.63 -9.92 6.98
N LYS A 50 2.18 -8.72 7.19
CA LYS A 50 2.12 -8.01 8.48
C LYS A 50 0.70 -7.64 8.90
N ALA A 51 -0.11 -7.14 7.96
CA ALA A 51 -1.49 -6.76 8.24
C ALA A 51 -2.38 -7.98 8.56
N LYS A 52 -2.18 -9.10 7.84
CA LYS A 52 -2.86 -10.39 8.07
C LYS A 52 -2.49 -11.00 9.40
N ALA A 53 -1.21 -10.95 9.80
CA ALA A 53 -0.76 -11.47 11.09
C ALA A 53 -1.45 -10.77 12.29
N LYS A 54 -1.90 -9.53 12.11
CA LYS A 54 -2.66 -8.77 13.11
C LYS A 54 -4.18 -8.82 12.89
N ASN A 55 -4.65 -9.56 11.89
CA ASN A 55 -6.05 -9.62 11.48
C ASN A 55 -6.65 -8.23 11.17
N THR A 56 -5.84 -7.32 10.63
CA THR A 56 -6.21 -5.92 10.32
C THR A 56 -6.28 -5.62 8.83
N LEU A 57 -5.96 -6.60 7.98
CA LEU A 57 -6.06 -6.43 6.53
C LEU A 57 -7.55 -6.43 6.13
N VAL A 58 -7.97 -5.33 5.51
CA VAL A 58 -9.33 -5.20 4.96
C VAL A 58 -9.35 -5.58 3.49
N MET A 59 -8.45 -5.00 2.70
CA MET A 59 -8.35 -5.20 1.26
C MET A 59 -6.95 -4.80 0.77
N ASP A 60 -6.49 -5.48 -0.28
CA ASP A 60 -5.31 -5.13 -1.06
C ASP A 60 -5.61 -5.19 -2.57
N VAL A 61 -4.95 -4.34 -3.35
CA VAL A 61 -5.11 -4.28 -4.80
C VAL A 61 -3.83 -3.78 -5.46
N ILE A 62 -3.45 -4.39 -6.59
CA ILE A 62 -2.37 -3.93 -7.45
C ILE A 62 -3.01 -3.48 -8.77
N LEU A 63 -2.62 -2.30 -9.25
CA LEU A 63 -3.10 -1.72 -10.51
C LEU A 63 -1.93 -1.64 -11.51
N PRO A 64 -1.71 -2.66 -12.35
CA PRO A 64 -0.72 -2.59 -13.43
C PRO A 64 -1.17 -1.56 -14.47
N GLN A 65 -0.26 -0.65 -14.85
CA GLN A 65 -0.50 0.36 -15.89
C GLN A 65 -1.82 1.15 -15.69
N PRO A 66 -1.95 1.91 -14.58
CA PRO A 66 -3.17 2.64 -14.30
C PRO A 66 -3.51 3.69 -15.39
N HIS A 67 -4.79 3.89 -15.65
CA HIS A 67 -5.26 4.90 -16.59
C HIS A 67 -4.77 6.32 -16.19
N ARG A 68 -4.49 7.17 -17.17
CA ARG A 68 -3.86 8.50 -16.93
C ARG A 68 -4.71 9.40 -16.03
N GLU A 69 -6.03 9.23 -16.05
CA GLU A 69 -6.98 9.99 -15.21
C GLU A 69 -6.86 9.68 -13.73
N ILE A 70 -6.27 8.55 -13.33
CA ILE A 70 -6.11 8.23 -11.91
C ILE A 70 -4.94 8.98 -11.27
N LYS A 71 -4.03 9.55 -12.07
CA LYS A 71 -2.81 10.21 -11.59
C LYS A 71 -3.07 11.24 -10.47
N PRO A 72 -4.06 12.14 -10.55
CA PRO A 72 -4.31 13.13 -9.49
C PRO A 72 -4.68 12.54 -8.12
N PHE A 73 -5.06 11.26 -8.06
CA PHE A 73 -5.42 10.59 -6.81
C PHE A 73 -4.23 9.84 -6.16
N PHE A 74 -3.11 9.73 -6.89
CA PHE A 74 -1.91 8.99 -6.51
C PHE A 74 -0.62 9.81 -6.65
N MET A 75 -0.68 11.08 -7.07
CA MET A 75 0.45 12.00 -7.26
C MET A 75 0.00 13.41 -6.95
#